data_AF-A0A956DMM5-F1
#
_entry.id   AF-A0A956DMM5-F1
#
_cell.length_a   1.000
_cell.length_b   1.000
_cell.length_c   1.000
_cell.angle_alpha   90.00
_cell.angle_beta   90.00
_cell.angle_gamma   90.00
#
_symmetry.space_group_name_H-M   'P 1'
#
loop_
_entity.id
_entity.type
_entity.pdbx_description
1 polymer ?
#
loop_
_entity_poly.entity_id
_entity_poly.type
_entity_poly.pdbx_seq_one_letter_code
_entity_poly.pdbx_strand_id
1 'polypeptide(L)'
;MADDGTLWFGKPVATLHPGTGPDVDKAQAGLSAAAKKAGAERLVAMAEEGGPLADFLIAVMVLSPFLGHQIERQAGLLESLFDTPVEDRLSGVLARVEAMRLSLEE
;
A
#
# COMPACT_ATOMS: atom_id res chain seq x y z
N MET A 1 11.07 1.29 -13.66
CA MET A 1 9.64 1.36 -14.02
C MET A 1 9.04 2.56 -13.28
N ALA A 2 7.97 3.17 -13.76
CA ALA A 2 7.40 4.35 -13.10
C ALA A 2 6.83 3.93 -11.73
N ASP A 3 7.58 4.20 -10.67
CA ASP A 3 7.20 3.91 -9.29
C ASP A 3 6.34 5.06 -8.71
N ASP A 4 5.46 5.58 -9.57
CA ASP A 4 4.58 6.72 -9.31
C ASP A 4 3.19 6.28 -8.80
N GLY A 5 3.00 4.98 -8.60
CA GLY A 5 1.75 4.37 -8.15
C GLY A 5 0.73 4.11 -9.26
N THR A 6 1.04 4.39 -10.53
CA THR A 6 0.15 4.09 -11.66
C THR A 6 -0.19 2.60 -11.74
N LEU A 7 0.76 1.72 -11.39
CA LEU A 7 0.52 0.27 -11.33
C LEU A 7 -0.54 -0.11 -10.29
N TRP A 8 -0.57 0.57 -9.15
CA TRP A 8 -1.49 0.25 -8.06
C TRP A 8 -2.86 0.85 -8.29
N PHE A 9 -2.92 2.12 -8.70
CA PHE A 9 -4.14 2.93 -8.69
C PHE A 9 -4.69 3.26 -10.09
N GLY A 10 -4.04 2.80 -11.16
CA GLY A 10 -4.38 3.16 -12.54
C GLY A 10 -4.04 4.61 -12.92
N LYS A 11 -3.52 5.39 -11.97
CA LYS A 11 -3.09 6.78 -12.12
C LYS A 11 -1.97 7.10 -11.13
N PRO A 12 -1.16 8.14 -11.38
CA PRO A 12 -0.14 8.56 -10.44
C PRO A 12 -0.74 8.93 -9.07
N VAL A 13 0.01 8.62 -8.00
CA VAL A 13 -0.34 9.04 -6.64
C VAL A 13 -0.33 10.55 -6.51
N ALA A 14 -1.26 11.06 -5.70
CA ALA A 14 -1.25 12.47 -5.34
C ALA A 14 -0.05 12.77 -4.45
N THR A 15 0.64 13.88 -4.70
CA THR A 15 1.72 14.33 -3.82
C THR A 15 1.14 14.79 -2.48
N LEU A 16 1.52 14.09 -1.41
CA LEU A 16 1.17 14.46 -0.05
C LEU A 16 2.38 15.07 0.65
N HIS A 17 2.14 16.06 1.51
CA HIS A 17 3.19 16.77 2.23
C HIS A 17 3.07 16.43 3.73
N PRO A 18 3.88 15.49 4.24
CA PRO A 18 3.84 15.11 5.66
C PRO A 18 4.42 16.15 6.60
N GLY A 19 4.97 17.23 6.06
CA GLY A 19 5.88 18.12 6.79
C GLY A 19 7.30 17.56 6.79
N THR A 20 8.16 18.13 7.62
CA THR A 20 9.55 17.70 7.81
C THR A 20 9.79 17.41 9.28
N GLY A 21 10.46 16.31 9.61
CA GLY A 21 10.81 16.02 11.00
C GLY A 21 10.96 14.53 11.30
N PRO A 22 11.17 14.19 12.58
CA PRO A 22 11.48 12.83 13.03
C PRO A 22 10.35 11.81 12.74
N ASP A 23 9.12 12.27 12.52
CA ASP A 23 7.99 11.41 12.18
C ASP A 23 8.12 10.80 10.78
N VAL A 24 8.75 11.51 9.84
CA VAL A 24 9.02 11.00 8.47
C VAL A 24 10.04 9.87 8.52
N ASP A 25 11.15 10.06 9.24
CA ASP A 25 12.19 9.05 9.41
C ASP A 25 11.64 7.80 10.10
N LYS A 26 10.78 8.00 11.11
CA LYS A 26 10.09 6.90 11.81
C LYS A 26 9.13 6.15 10.88
N ALA A 27 8.36 6.87 10.06
CA ALA A 27 7.44 6.26 9.10
C ALA A 27 8.18 5.47 8.02
N GLN A 28 9.29 5.99 7.50
CA GLN A 28 10.14 5.28 6.54
C GLN A 28 10.71 3.99 7.16
N ALA A 29 11.29 4.07 8.36
CA ALA A 29 11.78 2.90 9.06
C ALA A 29 10.66 1.87 9.36
N GLY A 30 9.46 2.35 9.72
CA GLY A 30 8.28 1.52 9.92
C GLY A 30 7.84 0.78 8.66
N LEU A 31 7.80 1.48 7.53
CA LEU A 31 7.45 0.91 6.22
C LEU A 31 8.44 -0.19 5.81
N SER A 32 9.74 0.10 5.86
CA SER A 32 10.78 -0.89 5.51
C SER A 32 10.76 -2.09 6.46
N ALA A 33 10.56 -1.88 7.77
CA ALA A 33 10.48 -2.97 8.73
C ALA A 33 9.25 -3.86 8.50
N ALA A 34 8.08 -3.25 8.21
CA ALA A 34 6.86 -3.98 7.90
C ALA A 34 6.98 -4.78 6.60
N ALA A 35 7.56 -4.19 5.56
CA ALA A 35 7.81 -4.86 4.28
C ALA A 35 8.74 -6.07 4.46
N LYS A 36 9.86 -5.89 5.18
CA LYS A 36 10.78 -6.99 5.51
C LYS A 36 10.10 -8.11 6.29
N LYS A 37 9.30 -7.75 7.30
CA LYS A 37 8.55 -8.72 8.12
C LYS A 37 7.53 -9.53 7.29
N ALA A 38 6.94 -8.91 6.27
CA ALA A 38 5.98 -9.56 5.38
C ALA A 38 6.63 -10.36 4.24
N GLY A 39 7.96 -10.31 4.07
CA GLY A 39 8.64 -10.90 2.92
C GLY A 39 8.33 -10.18 1.59
N ALA A 40 7.94 -8.90 1.67
CA ALA A 40 7.52 -8.08 0.54
C ALA A 40 8.74 -7.43 -0.13
N GLU A 41 9.47 -8.18 -0.95
CA GLU A 41 10.76 -7.75 -1.51
C GLU A 41 10.67 -6.49 -2.36
N ARG A 42 9.62 -6.34 -3.19
CA ARG A 42 9.45 -5.15 -4.03
C ARG A 42 9.07 -3.94 -3.19
N LEU A 43 8.24 -4.11 -2.17
CA LEU A 43 7.91 -3.04 -1.23
C LEU A 43 9.12 -2.59 -0.40
N VAL A 44 10.02 -3.51 -0.04
CA VAL A 44 11.29 -3.15 0.62
C VAL A 44 12.15 -2.31 -0.31
N ALA A 45 12.34 -2.76 -1.56
CA ALA A 45 13.13 -2.03 -2.54
C ALA A 45 12.57 -0.63 -2.77
N MET A 46 11.25 -0.50 -2.99
CA MET A 46 10.57 0.78 -3.15
C MET A 46 10.74 1.68 -1.90
N ALA A 47 10.70 1.13 -0.68
CA ALA A 47 10.86 1.91 0.54
C ALA A 47 12.31 2.40 0.78
N GLU A 48 13.30 1.66 0.27
CA GLU A 48 14.73 1.98 0.39
C GLU A 48 15.22 2.89 -0.75
N GLU A 49 14.80 2.63 -1.98
CA GLU A 49 15.11 3.46 -3.16
C GLU A 49 14.38 4.81 -3.13
N GLY A 50 13.20 4.84 -2.49
CA GLY A 50 12.34 6.01 -2.45
C GLY A 50 11.62 6.26 -3.78
N GLY A 51 10.99 7.43 -3.90
CA GLY A 51 10.22 7.80 -5.08
C GLY A 51 8.76 8.12 -4.76
N PRO A 52 7.95 8.51 -5.75
CA PRO A 52 6.66 9.13 -5.49
C PRO A 52 5.67 8.22 -4.74
N LEU A 53 5.68 6.92 -5.02
CA LEU A 53 4.84 5.96 -4.30
C LEU A 53 5.31 5.74 -2.85
N ALA A 54 6.62 5.65 -2.63
CA ALA A 54 7.20 5.54 -1.28
C ALA A 54 6.90 6.79 -0.45
N ASP A 55 7.14 7.97 -1.03
CA ASP A 55 6.86 9.27 -0.41
C ASP A 55 5.37 9.42 -0.06
N PHE A 56 4.49 8.96 -0.95
CA PHE A 56 3.06 8.90 -0.68
C PHE A 56 2.72 8.02 0.53
N LEU A 57 3.26 6.79 0.59
CA LEU A 57 3.00 5.88 1.71
C LEU A 57 3.54 6.44 3.02
N ILE A 58 4.77 6.95 3.02
CA ILE A 58 5.37 7.62 4.18
C ILE A 58 4.48 8.79 4.62
N ALA A 59 4.00 9.60 3.67
CA ALA A 59 3.14 10.71 3.98
C ALA A 59 1.78 10.27 4.57
N VAL A 60 1.19 9.20 4.05
CA VAL A 60 -0.03 8.60 4.62
C VAL A 60 0.21 8.13 6.06
N MET A 61 1.35 7.48 6.32
CA MET A 61 1.70 7.00 7.66
C MET A 61 1.86 8.15 8.67
N VAL A 62 2.48 9.26 8.26
CA VAL A 62 2.65 10.46 9.11
C VAL A 62 1.32 11.17 9.33
N LEU A 63 0.54 11.41 8.26
CA LEU A 63 -0.70 12.17 8.33
C LEU A 63 -1.84 11.39 9.01
N SER A 64 -1.79 10.06 8.99
CA SER A 64 -2.79 9.20 9.62
C SER A 64 -2.14 7.99 10.31
N PRO A 65 -1.97 8.05 11.65
CA PRO A 65 -1.45 6.93 12.43
C PRO A 65 -2.27 5.65 12.26
N PHE A 66 -3.59 5.79 12.08
CA PHE A 66 -4.47 4.64 11.83
C PHE A 66 -4.12 3.94 10.51
N LEU A 67 -3.97 4.69 9.42
CA LEU A 67 -3.59 4.11 8.13
C LEU A 67 -2.16 3.57 8.16
N GLY A 68 -1.27 4.22 8.92
CA GLY A 68 0.08 3.70 9.12
C GLY A 68 0.10 2.32 9.77
N HIS A 69 -0.70 2.12 10.81
CA HIS A 69 -0.86 0.78 11.40
C HIS A 69 -1.47 -0.25 10.45
N GLN A 70 -2.36 0.16 9.53
CA GLN A 70 -2.88 -0.76 8.51
C GLN A 70 -1.81 -1.15 7.50
N ILE A 71 -1.00 -0.18 7.05
CA ILE A 71 0.14 -0.41 6.15
C ILE A 71 1.11 -1.40 6.79
N GLU A 72 1.47 -1.20 8.07
CA GLU A 72 2.37 -2.10 8.78
C GLU A 72 1.83 -3.53 8.91
N ARG A 73 0.54 -3.67 9.21
CA ARG A 73 -0.11 -4.98 9.39
C ARG A 73 -0.35 -5.71 8.09
N GLN A 74 -0.54 -4.98 7.00
CA GLN A 74 -0.96 -5.51 5.70
C GLN A 74 0.10 -5.25 4.62
N ALA A 75 1.38 -5.16 4.96
CA ALA A 75 2.44 -4.92 3.98
C ALA A 75 2.46 -5.98 2.86
N GLY A 76 2.13 -7.25 3.15
CA GLY A 76 1.98 -8.28 2.11
C GLY A 76 0.79 -8.07 1.18
N LEU A 77 -0.27 -7.38 1.64
CA LEU A 77 -1.39 -6.96 0.80
C LEU A 77 -0.93 -5.90 -0.21
N LEU A 78 -0.08 -4.96 0.24
CA LEU A 78 0.51 -3.92 -0.62
C LEU A 78 1.46 -4.52 -1.66
N GLU A 79 2.25 -5.53 -1.28
CA GLU A 79 3.13 -6.27 -2.22
C GLU A 79 2.35 -6.85 -3.41
N SER A 80 1.17 -7.41 -3.18
CA SER A 80 0.39 -7.99 -4.29
C SER A 80 -0.21 -6.92 -5.22
N LEU A 81 -0.19 -5.64 -4.85
CA LEU A 81 -0.63 -4.55 -5.73
C LEU A 81 0.38 -4.26 -6.85
N PHE A 82 1.61 -4.78 -6.75
CA PHE A 82 2.56 -4.77 -7.87
C PHE A 82 2.15 -5.75 -8.99
N ASP A 83 1.35 -6.77 -8.69
CA ASP A 83 0.89 -7.77 -9.66
C ASP A 83 -0.55 -7.51 -10.12
N THR A 84 -1.41 -7.04 -9.22
CA THR A 84 -2.83 -6.82 -9.49
C THR A 84 -3.25 -5.43 -9.04
N PRO A 85 -3.69 -4.54 -9.95
CA PRO A 85 -4.19 -3.22 -9.61
C PRO A 85 -5.31 -3.30 -8.57
N VAL A 86 -5.46 -2.23 -7.78
CA VAL A 86 -6.43 -2.18 -6.70
C VAL A 86 -7.86 -2.39 -7.20
N GLU A 87 -8.19 -1.86 -8.38
CA GLU A 87 -9.52 -1.97 -9.00
C GLU A 87 -9.87 -3.42 -9.36
N ASP A 88 -8.93 -4.15 -9.94
CA ASP A 88 -9.10 -5.57 -10.28
C ASP A 88 -9.29 -6.41 -9.03
N ARG A 89 -8.49 -6.12 -7.99
CA ARG A 89 -8.61 -6.80 -6.70
C ARG A 89 -9.96 -6.55 -6.03
N LEU A 90 -10.42 -5.29 -6.00
CA LEU A 90 -11.72 -4.93 -5.45
C LEU A 90 -12.85 -5.60 -6.21
N SER A 91 -12.78 -5.60 -7.55
CA SER A 91 -13.74 -6.29 -8.40
C SER A 91 -13.82 -7.78 -8.09
N GLY A 92 -12.66 -8.43 -7.89
CA GLY A 92 -12.59 -9.83 -7.47
C GLY A 92 -13.18 -10.09 -6.08
N VAL A 93 -12.97 -9.18 -5.11
CA VAL A 93 -13.59 -9.28 -3.78
C VAL A 93 -15.11 -9.14 -3.87
N LEU A 94 -15.61 -8.16 -4.62
CA LEU A 94 -17.05 -7.92 -4.81
C LEU A 94 -17.72 -9.13 -5.47
N ALA A 95 -17.11 -9.71 -6.51
CA ALA A 95 -17.63 -10.90 -7.17
C ALA A 95 -17.71 -12.10 -6.22
N ARG A 96 -16.72 -12.28 -5.33
CA ARG A 96 -16.73 -13.35 -4.31
C ARG A 96 -17.83 -13.16 -3.27
N VAL A 97 -18.05 -11.92 -2.82
CA VAL A 97 -19.13 -11.60 -1.89
C VAL A 97 -20.49 -11.91 -2.52
N GLU A 98 -20.67 -11.54 -3.79
CA GLU A 98 -21.92 -11.81 -4.50
C GLU A 98 -22.16 -13.32 -4.70
N ALA A 99 -21.12 -14.09 -5.03
CA ALA A 99 -21.23 -15.54 -5.14
C ALA A 99 -21.64 -16.20 -3.80
N MET A 100 -21.09 -15.74 -2.67
CA MET A 100 -21.47 -16.25 -1.35
C MET A 100 -22.92 -15.91 -1.00
N ARG A 101 -23.38 -14.71 -1.38
CA ARG A 101 -24.79 -14.29 -1.20
C ARG A 101 -25.73 -15.25 -1.93
N LEU A 102 -25.44 -15.54 -3.20
CA LEU A 102 -26.26 -16.43 -4.02
C LEU A 102 -26.27 -17.87 -3.49
N SER A 103 -25.15 -18.39 -2.97
CA SER A 103 -25.08 -19.74 -2.39
C SER A 103 -25.84 -19.93 -1.08
N LEU A 104 -26.32 -18.85 -0.46
CA LEU A 104 -27.15 -18.90 0.75
C LEU A 104 -28.66 -18.84 0.42
N GLU A 105 -29.01 -18.51 -0.83
CA GLU A 105 -30.38 -18.43 -1.32
C GLU A 105 -30.85 -19.73 -2.01
N GLU A 106 -29.93 -20.67 -2.27
CA GLU A 106 -30.17 -22.05 -2.76
C GLU A 106 -30.25 -23.07 -1.61
#